data_AF-A1IKB5-F1
#
_entry.id   AF-A1IKB5-F1
#
_cell.length_a   1.000
_cell.length_b   1.000
_cell.length_c   1.000
_cell.angle_alpha   90.00
_cell.angle_beta   90.00
_cell.angle_gamma   90.00
#
_symmetry.space_group_name_H-M   'P 1'
#
loop_
_entity.id
_entity.type
_entity.pdbx_description
1 polymer ?
#
loop_
_entity_poly.entity_id
_entity_poly.type
_entity_poly.pdbx_seq_one_letter_code
_entity_poly.pdbx_strand_id
1 'polypeptide(L)'
;AFGALVQSAVACPAQCSCPGASVECQSRSLASVPAGIPTSTRELLLFTNQITKLEPGVFDCLTQLTFLSLHTNRLQTLPAGVFDKLSQLTLLALDENKLTALPNGVFDKLTQLTILGLRDNQLKTIPDGAFDRLTFLTQAFLLTNPWDCECRDIMYLRNWVADHTSIVMRWDGKAVNDPDSAKCAGTNTPVRAVT
;
A
#
# COMPACT_ATOMS: atom_id res chain seq x y z
N ALA A 1 -13.76 -40.43 -29.10
CA ALA A 1 -14.21 -39.17 -28.49
C ALA A 1 -13.46 -38.99 -27.17
N PHE A 2 -12.34 -38.26 -27.20
CA PHE A 2 -11.69 -37.78 -25.98
C PHE A 2 -11.83 -36.26 -26.00
N GLY A 3 -12.84 -35.77 -25.29
CA GLY A 3 -13.01 -34.34 -25.05
C GLY A 3 -11.89 -33.90 -24.13
N ALA A 4 -10.91 -33.18 -24.69
CA ALA A 4 -9.95 -32.46 -23.88
C ALA A 4 -10.72 -31.47 -23.00
N LEU A 5 -10.59 -31.63 -21.68
CA LEU A 5 -10.90 -30.58 -20.73
C LEU A 5 -10.00 -29.39 -21.08
N VAL A 6 -10.54 -28.42 -21.81
CA VAL A 6 -9.93 -27.11 -21.91
C VAL A 6 -10.08 -26.49 -20.52
N GLN A 7 -9.10 -26.77 -19.67
CA GLN A 7 -8.85 -25.99 -18.49
C GLN A 7 -8.65 -24.57 -19.03
N SER A 8 -9.67 -23.72 -18.88
CA SER A 8 -9.60 -22.33 -19.30
C SER A 8 -8.45 -21.72 -18.51
N ALA A 9 -7.26 -21.71 -19.10
CA ALA A 9 -6.12 -21.02 -18.54
C ALA A 9 -6.57 -19.57 -18.44
N VAL A 10 -6.77 -19.07 -17.22
CA VAL A 10 -7.05 -17.66 -17.00
C VAL A 10 -5.85 -16.92 -17.60
N ALA A 11 -6.09 -16.33 -18.76
CA ALA A 11 -5.03 -15.75 -19.57
C ALA A 11 -4.47 -14.53 -18.85
N CYS A 12 -3.17 -14.28 -19.04
CA CYS A 12 -2.55 -13.04 -18.57
C CYS A 12 -3.32 -11.83 -19.11
N PRO A 13 -3.60 -10.78 -18.31
CA PRO A 13 -4.27 -9.59 -18.81
C PRO A 13 -3.52 -9.00 -20.01
N ALA A 14 -4.27 -8.55 -21.03
CA ALA A 14 -3.73 -8.27 -22.37
C ALA A 14 -2.55 -7.26 -22.43
N GLN A 15 -2.44 -6.36 -21.45
CA GLN A 15 -1.38 -5.35 -21.38
C GLN A 15 -0.25 -5.72 -20.41
N CYS A 16 -0.32 -6.90 -19.80
CA CYS A 16 0.60 -7.34 -18.76
C CYS A 16 1.46 -8.51 -19.24
N SER A 17 2.52 -8.80 -18.48
CA SER A 17 3.32 -10.02 -18.59
C SER A 17 3.11 -10.87 -17.36
N CYS A 18 3.08 -12.20 -17.48
CA CYS A 18 2.80 -13.08 -16.34
C CYS A 18 3.81 -14.23 -16.23
N PRO A 19 5.07 -13.95 -15.85
CA PRO A 19 6.05 -15.00 -15.59
C PRO A 19 5.76 -15.70 -14.24
N GLY A 20 5.50 -17.01 -14.29
CA GLY A 20 5.23 -17.80 -13.10
C GLY A 20 3.97 -17.33 -12.35
N ALA A 21 4.13 -16.90 -11.09
CA ALA A 21 3.05 -16.37 -10.26
C ALA A 21 3.07 -14.83 -10.13
N SER A 22 3.90 -14.15 -10.92
CA SER A 22 3.92 -12.68 -11.00
C SER A 22 3.01 -12.19 -12.11
N VAL A 23 2.35 -11.06 -11.88
CA VAL A 23 1.57 -10.32 -12.89
C VAL A 23 2.13 -8.90 -12.98
N GLU A 24 2.83 -8.67 -14.07
CA GLU A 24 3.62 -7.48 -14.35
C GLU A 24 2.86 -6.54 -15.28
N CYS A 25 2.24 -5.52 -14.70
CA CYS A 25 1.42 -4.51 -15.38
C CYS A 25 2.01 -3.09 -15.25
N GLN A 26 3.27 -2.95 -14.82
CA GLN A 26 3.93 -1.67 -14.59
C GLN A 26 4.23 -0.91 -15.88
N SER A 27 4.19 0.43 -15.83
CA SER A 27 4.57 1.31 -16.96
C SER A 27 3.75 1.08 -18.23
N ARG A 28 2.46 0.78 -18.10
CA ARG A 28 1.55 0.48 -19.23
C ARG A 28 0.50 1.56 -19.47
N SER A 29 0.59 2.70 -18.78
CA SER A 29 -0.42 3.78 -18.85
C SER A 29 -1.83 3.33 -18.50
N LEU A 30 -1.97 2.33 -17.61
CA LEU A 30 -3.27 1.81 -17.20
C LEU A 30 -4.05 2.87 -16.43
N ALA A 31 -5.32 3.07 -16.80
CA ALA A 31 -6.25 3.95 -16.08
C ALA A 31 -7.00 3.23 -14.95
N SER A 32 -6.96 1.89 -14.94
CA SER A 32 -7.63 1.03 -13.95
C SER A 32 -6.87 -0.28 -13.78
N VAL A 33 -7.15 -1.01 -12.71
CA VAL A 33 -6.62 -2.38 -12.51
C VAL A 33 -7.18 -3.29 -13.61
N PRO A 34 -6.36 -4.05 -14.35
CA PRO A 34 -6.83 -4.96 -15.38
C PRO A 34 -7.75 -6.05 -14.80
N ALA A 35 -8.83 -6.36 -15.52
CA ALA A 35 -9.66 -7.51 -15.20
C ALA A 35 -8.94 -8.83 -15.54
N GLY A 36 -9.39 -9.93 -14.93
CA GLY A 36 -8.90 -11.27 -15.26
C GLY A 36 -7.50 -11.58 -14.72
N ILE A 37 -7.05 -10.90 -13.68
CA ILE A 37 -5.81 -11.26 -12.97
C ILE A 37 -5.96 -12.71 -12.44
N PRO A 38 -5.03 -13.63 -12.74
CA PRO A 38 -5.09 -15.00 -12.24
C PRO A 38 -5.15 -15.05 -10.71
N THR A 39 -6.01 -15.89 -10.14
CA THR A 39 -6.16 -16.01 -8.68
C THR A 39 -4.96 -16.67 -8.00
N SER A 40 -4.09 -17.31 -8.77
CA SER A 40 -2.80 -17.87 -8.31
C SER A 40 -1.70 -16.83 -8.18
N THR A 41 -1.95 -15.55 -8.52
CA THR A 41 -0.96 -14.48 -8.45
C THR A 41 -0.46 -14.27 -7.03
N ARG A 42 0.87 -14.23 -6.89
CA ARG A 42 1.59 -13.91 -5.64
C ARG A 42 2.18 -12.50 -5.65
N GLU A 43 2.53 -12.01 -6.83
CA GLU A 43 3.11 -10.68 -7.00
C GLU A 43 2.32 -9.91 -8.05
N LEU A 44 1.79 -8.75 -7.67
CA LEU A 44 1.04 -7.87 -8.57
C LEU A 44 1.72 -6.52 -8.66
N LEU A 45 2.29 -6.23 -9.83
CA LEU A 45 3.02 -5.00 -10.12
C LEU A 45 2.15 -4.07 -10.97
N LEU A 46 1.59 -3.04 -10.36
CA LEU A 46 0.73 -2.04 -10.99
C LEU A 46 1.34 -0.63 -10.94
N PHE A 47 2.61 -0.51 -10.58
CA PHE A 47 3.28 0.77 -10.39
C PHE A 47 3.57 1.52 -11.69
N THR A 48 3.81 2.82 -11.60
CA THR A 48 4.06 3.71 -12.75
C THR A 48 2.92 3.60 -13.77
N ASN A 49 1.70 3.84 -13.32
CA ASN A 49 0.51 3.85 -14.16
C ASN A 49 -0.31 5.14 -13.91
N GLN A 50 -1.54 5.17 -14.42
CA GLN A 50 -2.43 6.31 -14.37
C GLN A 50 -3.71 5.99 -13.60
N ILE A 51 -3.66 5.00 -12.70
CA ILE A 51 -4.82 4.50 -11.96
C ILE A 51 -5.28 5.58 -10.97
N THR A 52 -6.52 6.02 -11.11
CA THR A 52 -7.11 7.09 -10.30
C THR A 52 -8.00 6.56 -9.18
N LYS A 53 -8.53 5.34 -9.34
CA LYS A 53 -9.40 4.68 -8.38
C LYS A 53 -9.20 3.17 -8.39
N LEU A 54 -9.45 2.55 -7.24
CA LEU A 54 -9.64 1.12 -7.11
C LEU A 54 -11.14 0.85 -6.99
N GLU A 55 -11.65 -0.14 -7.71
CA GLU A 55 -13.03 -0.57 -7.52
C GLU A 55 -13.15 -1.37 -6.21
N PRO A 56 -14.27 -1.29 -5.48
CA PRO A 56 -14.50 -2.14 -4.31
C PRO A 56 -14.33 -3.63 -4.66
N GLY A 57 -13.60 -4.37 -3.84
CA GLY A 57 -13.36 -5.80 -4.03
C GLY A 57 -12.43 -6.18 -5.19
N VAL A 58 -11.73 -5.21 -5.81
CA VAL A 58 -10.85 -5.46 -6.97
C VAL A 58 -9.75 -6.49 -6.72
N PHE A 59 -9.36 -6.70 -5.45
CA PHE A 59 -8.33 -7.68 -5.06
C PHE A 59 -8.89 -8.88 -4.29
N ASP A 60 -10.21 -9.02 -4.14
CA ASP A 60 -10.81 -10.02 -3.24
C ASP A 60 -10.49 -11.47 -3.62
N CYS A 61 -10.31 -11.73 -4.91
CA CYS A 61 -9.98 -13.06 -5.43
C CYS A 61 -8.48 -13.37 -5.38
N LEU A 62 -7.62 -12.41 -5.05
CA LEU A 62 -6.16 -12.54 -5.04
C LEU A 62 -5.64 -12.97 -3.66
N THR A 63 -6.26 -13.99 -3.06
CA THR A 63 -5.99 -14.40 -1.67
C THR A 63 -4.59 -14.99 -1.46
N GLN A 64 -3.85 -15.28 -2.54
CA GLN A 64 -2.46 -15.78 -2.52
C GLN A 64 -1.42 -14.65 -2.64
N LEU A 65 -1.86 -13.39 -2.73
CA LEU A 65 -0.99 -12.25 -2.97
C LEU A 65 -0.08 -11.99 -1.75
N THR A 66 1.22 -11.96 -1.99
CA THR A 66 2.25 -11.64 -1.00
C THR A 66 2.87 -10.27 -1.26
N PHE A 67 2.84 -9.80 -2.51
CA PHE A 67 3.41 -8.51 -2.92
C PHE A 67 2.41 -7.72 -3.76
N LEU A 68 2.07 -6.51 -3.33
CA LEU A 68 1.23 -5.57 -4.07
C LEU A 68 1.93 -4.22 -4.20
N SER A 69 2.20 -3.81 -5.44
CA SER A 69 2.82 -2.53 -5.72
C SER A 69 1.93 -1.65 -6.58
N LEU A 70 1.46 -0.56 -5.98
CA LEU A 70 0.61 0.47 -6.57
C LEU A 70 1.31 1.84 -6.59
N HIS A 71 2.61 1.89 -6.32
CA HIS A 71 3.34 3.15 -6.24
C HIS A 71 3.36 3.92 -7.57
N THR A 72 3.52 5.24 -7.51
CA THR A 72 3.53 6.10 -8.71
C THR A 72 2.26 5.92 -9.55
N ASN A 73 1.11 6.15 -8.91
CA ASN A 73 -0.22 6.19 -9.53
C ASN A 73 -0.91 7.52 -9.17
N ARG A 74 -2.24 7.61 -9.32
CA ARG A 74 -3.02 8.84 -9.07
C ARG A 74 -4.17 8.60 -8.10
N LEU A 75 -4.04 7.58 -7.22
CA LEU A 75 -5.07 7.22 -6.26
C LEU A 75 -5.27 8.35 -5.25
N GLN A 76 -6.52 8.78 -5.05
CA GLN A 76 -6.86 9.84 -4.08
C GLN A 76 -7.49 9.29 -2.79
N THR A 77 -8.17 8.15 -2.92
CA THR A 77 -8.85 7.44 -1.84
C THR A 77 -8.71 5.94 -2.07
N LEU A 78 -8.95 5.16 -1.01
CA LEU A 78 -9.05 3.71 -1.07
C LEU A 78 -10.48 3.31 -0.68
N PRO A 79 -11.09 2.33 -1.36
CA PRO A 79 -12.35 1.74 -0.88
C PRO A 79 -12.16 1.08 0.48
N ALA A 80 -13.17 1.15 1.34
CA ALA A 80 -13.17 0.41 2.60
C ALA A 80 -13.01 -1.10 2.33
N GLY A 81 -12.15 -1.77 3.10
CA GLY A 81 -11.92 -3.21 3.00
C GLY A 81 -11.19 -3.68 1.73
N VAL A 82 -10.63 -2.78 0.91
CA VAL A 82 -10.01 -3.14 -0.39
C VAL A 82 -8.85 -4.14 -0.28
N PHE A 83 -8.26 -4.31 0.91
CA PHE A 83 -7.18 -5.26 1.17
C PHE A 83 -7.57 -6.41 2.11
N ASP A 84 -8.85 -6.53 2.51
CA ASP A 84 -9.28 -7.45 3.58
C ASP A 84 -9.02 -8.94 3.28
N LYS A 85 -8.95 -9.30 2.00
CA LYS A 85 -8.71 -10.68 1.55
C LYS A 85 -7.23 -11.01 1.39
N LEU A 86 -6.34 -10.02 1.49
CA LEU A 86 -4.91 -10.15 1.25
C LEU A 86 -4.14 -10.55 2.52
N SER A 87 -4.63 -11.57 3.23
CA SER A 87 -4.07 -12.01 4.52
C SER A 87 -2.62 -12.52 4.47
N GLN A 88 -2.11 -12.84 3.27
CA GLN A 88 -0.73 -13.29 3.04
C GLN A 88 0.22 -12.16 2.63
N LEU A 89 -0.28 -10.93 2.53
CA LEU A 89 0.49 -9.79 2.02
C LEU A 89 1.63 -9.44 2.99
N THR A 90 2.85 -9.42 2.46
CA THR A 90 4.06 -9.03 3.19
C THR A 90 4.55 -7.65 2.78
N LEU A 91 4.26 -7.22 1.54
CA LEU A 91 4.61 -5.89 1.06
C LEU A 91 3.42 -5.20 0.39
N LEU A 92 3.15 -3.97 0.84
CA LEU A 92 2.20 -3.05 0.24
C LEU A 92 2.87 -1.70 -0.04
N ALA A 93 3.05 -1.38 -1.32
CA ALA A 93 3.59 -0.08 -1.75
C ALA A 93 2.48 0.82 -2.31
N LEU A 94 2.15 1.89 -1.58
CA LEU A 94 1.19 2.93 -1.96
C LEU A 94 1.88 4.29 -2.13
N ASP A 95 3.21 4.31 -2.15
CA ASP A 95 4.02 5.51 -2.27
C ASP A 95 3.71 6.30 -3.54
N GLU A 96 3.98 7.60 -3.56
CA GLU A 96 3.84 8.44 -4.76
C GLU A 96 2.43 8.36 -5.38
N ASN A 97 1.41 8.48 -4.54
CA ASN A 97 0.02 8.61 -4.94
C ASN A 97 -0.51 9.99 -4.51
N LYS A 98 -1.82 10.16 -4.43
CA LYS A 98 -2.49 11.40 -4.01
C LYS A 98 -3.43 11.13 -2.84
N LEU A 99 -3.16 10.10 -2.04
CA LEU A 99 -4.03 9.68 -0.95
C LEU A 99 -4.17 10.82 0.06
N THR A 100 -5.40 11.22 0.34
CA THR A 100 -5.71 12.33 1.25
C THR A 100 -6.14 11.85 2.64
N ALA A 101 -6.71 10.64 2.70
CA ALA A 101 -7.09 9.96 3.92
C ALA A 101 -7.07 8.44 3.69
N LEU A 102 -7.01 7.68 4.78
CA LEU A 102 -7.13 6.23 4.78
C LEU A 102 -8.46 5.83 5.41
N PRO A 103 -9.17 4.82 4.87
CA PRO A 103 -10.32 4.25 5.56
C PRO A 103 -9.92 3.62 6.91
N ASN A 104 -10.80 3.71 7.90
CA ASN A 104 -10.60 3.02 9.18
C ASN A 104 -10.44 1.51 8.94
N GLY A 105 -9.44 0.91 9.58
CA GLY A 105 -9.18 -0.53 9.52
C GLY A 105 -8.67 -1.05 8.16
N VAL A 106 -8.27 -0.18 7.22
CA VAL A 106 -7.85 -0.58 5.87
C VAL A 106 -6.66 -1.57 5.85
N PHE A 107 -5.90 -1.67 6.94
CA PHE A 107 -4.77 -2.59 7.08
C PHE A 107 -5.00 -3.72 8.10
N ASP A 108 -6.18 -3.80 8.74
CA ASP A 108 -6.43 -4.70 9.89
C ASP A 108 -6.22 -6.18 9.58
N LYS A 109 -6.38 -6.57 8.31
CA LYS A 109 -6.24 -7.97 7.85
C LYS A 109 -4.84 -8.30 7.34
N LEU A 110 -3.95 -7.32 7.23
CA LEU A 110 -2.60 -7.49 6.70
C LEU A 110 -1.62 -7.89 7.81
N THR A 111 -1.96 -8.93 8.57
CA THR A 111 -1.20 -9.31 9.77
C THR A 111 0.20 -9.85 9.46
N GLN A 112 0.48 -10.21 8.21
CA GLN A 112 1.80 -10.67 7.75
C GLN A 112 2.66 -9.54 7.15
N LEU A 113 2.18 -8.29 7.15
CA LEU A 113 2.84 -7.18 6.47
C LEU A 113 4.15 -6.83 7.16
N THR A 114 5.24 -6.82 6.39
CA THR A 114 6.58 -6.45 6.85
C THR A 114 7.02 -5.10 6.32
N ILE A 115 6.51 -4.68 5.15
CA ILE A 115 6.84 -3.42 4.49
C ILE A 115 5.55 -2.69 4.07
N LEU A 116 5.39 -1.46 4.57
CA LEU A 116 4.32 -0.54 4.20
C LEU A 116 4.90 0.77 3.67
N GLY A 117 4.61 1.05 2.40
CA GLY A 117 4.97 2.31 1.75
C GLY A 117 3.78 3.27 1.67
N LEU A 118 3.88 4.44 2.30
CA LEU A 118 2.91 5.53 2.23
C LEU A 118 3.57 6.87 1.90
N ARG A 119 4.86 6.91 1.53
CA ARG A 119 5.56 8.18 1.30
C ARG A 119 4.99 8.93 0.10
N ASP A 120 5.24 10.22 0.04
CA ASP A 120 4.86 11.07 -1.11
C ASP A 120 3.37 10.95 -1.45
N ASN A 121 2.52 11.15 -0.43
CA ASN A 121 1.07 11.24 -0.54
C ASN A 121 0.58 12.60 0.01
N GLN A 122 -0.72 12.74 0.22
CA GLN A 122 -1.35 13.95 0.76
C GLN A 122 -2.04 13.68 2.10
N LEU A 123 -1.55 12.69 2.85
CA LEU A 123 -2.12 12.29 4.14
C LEU A 123 -1.84 13.38 5.18
N LYS A 124 -2.87 13.76 5.92
CA LYS A 124 -2.75 14.70 7.04
C LYS A 124 -2.64 14.00 8.38
N THR A 125 -3.27 12.84 8.52
CA THR A 125 -3.28 12.02 9.73
C THR A 125 -3.37 10.54 9.35
N ILE A 126 -3.20 9.67 10.34
CA ILE A 126 -3.49 8.24 10.21
C ILE A 126 -4.65 7.93 11.15
N PRO A 127 -5.67 7.17 10.72
CA PRO A 127 -6.75 6.76 11.61
C PRO A 127 -6.25 6.02 12.85
N ASP A 128 -6.88 6.29 13.99
CA ASP A 128 -6.58 5.60 15.24
C ASP A 128 -6.61 4.08 15.05
N GLY A 129 -5.54 3.43 15.47
CA GLY A 129 -5.39 1.99 15.43
C GLY A 129 -5.03 1.39 14.07
N ALA A 130 -4.84 2.20 13.01
CA ALA A 130 -4.61 1.69 11.66
C ALA A 130 -3.41 0.75 11.50
N PHE A 131 -2.42 0.82 12.40
CA PHE A 131 -1.22 -0.01 12.40
C PHE A 131 -1.21 -1.08 13.50
N ASP A 132 -2.22 -1.15 14.37
CA ASP A 132 -2.20 -1.98 15.58
C ASP A 132 -2.12 -3.49 15.29
N ARG A 133 -2.62 -3.91 14.12
CA ARG A 133 -2.59 -5.31 13.67
C ARG A 133 -1.33 -5.67 12.88
N LEU A 134 -0.48 -4.70 12.56
CA LEU A 134 0.73 -4.89 11.73
C LEU A 134 1.92 -5.32 12.60
N THR A 135 1.77 -6.40 13.36
CA THR A 135 2.76 -6.82 14.38
C THR A 135 4.08 -7.34 13.81
N PHE A 136 4.14 -7.61 12.49
CA PHE A 136 5.34 -8.03 11.78
C PHE A 136 5.99 -6.90 10.98
N LEU A 137 5.50 -5.66 11.11
CA LEU A 137 6.01 -4.53 10.35
C LEU A 137 7.45 -4.23 10.76
N THR A 138 8.32 -4.14 9.74
CA THR A 138 9.75 -3.84 9.91
C THR A 138 10.18 -2.58 9.19
N GLN A 139 9.39 -2.11 8.22
CA GLN A 139 9.66 -0.88 7.48
C GLN A 139 8.35 -0.15 7.18
N ALA A 140 8.25 1.09 7.68
CA ALA A 140 7.17 2.01 7.39
C ALA A 140 7.75 3.30 6.78
N PHE A 141 7.31 3.64 5.57
CA PHE A 141 7.74 4.87 4.89
C PHE A 141 6.62 5.91 4.96
N LEU A 142 6.87 6.99 5.70
CA LEU A 142 5.86 8.02 6.03
C LEU A 142 6.29 9.43 5.58
N LEU A 143 7.50 9.56 5.04
CA LEU A 143 8.11 10.80 4.56
C LEU A 143 7.23 11.47 3.49
N THR A 144 7.33 12.80 3.37
CA THR A 144 6.61 13.60 2.37
C THR A 144 5.09 13.36 2.39
N ASN A 145 4.49 13.59 3.54
CA ASN A 145 3.06 13.77 3.68
C ASN A 145 2.83 15.08 4.46
N PRO A 146 1.77 15.85 4.15
CA PRO A 146 1.45 17.09 4.85
C PRO A 146 0.80 16.80 6.22
N TRP A 147 1.54 16.15 7.12
CA TRP A 147 1.05 15.77 8.45
C TRP A 147 0.56 17.00 9.22
N ASP A 148 -0.72 17.01 9.56
CA ASP A 148 -1.39 18.11 10.27
C ASP A 148 -1.19 17.95 11.78
N CYS A 149 -0.13 18.57 12.28
CA CYS A 149 0.26 18.46 13.68
C CYS A 149 -0.46 19.44 14.62
N GLU A 150 -1.32 20.31 14.10
CA GLU A 150 -2.15 21.21 14.90
C GLU A 150 -3.45 20.51 15.35
N CYS A 151 -3.87 19.47 14.62
CA CYS A 151 -5.05 18.67 14.95
C CYS A 151 -4.71 17.53 15.92
N ARG A 152 -5.59 17.29 16.90
CA ARG A 152 -5.43 16.19 17.88
C ARG A 152 -5.39 14.80 17.23
N ASP A 153 -5.99 14.63 16.06
CA ASP A 153 -5.99 13.38 15.30
C ASP A 153 -4.58 12.92 14.90
N ILE A 154 -3.56 13.79 14.99
CA ILE A 154 -2.16 13.40 14.78
C ILE A 154 -1.60 12.51 15.89
N MET A 155 -2.22 12.52 17.08
CA MET A 155 -1.62 11.92 18.29
C MET A 155 -1.41 10.41 18.17
N TYR A 156 -2.27 9.71 17.43
CA TYR A 156 -2.03 8.29 17.13
C TYR A 156 -0.72 8.10 16.37
N LEU A 157 -0.54 8.79 15.24
CA LEU A 157 0.68 8.69 14.44
C LEU A 157 1.91 9.14 15.23
N ARG A 158 1.80 10.25 15.97
CA ARG A 158 2.86 10.76 16.84
C ARG A 158 3.34 9.69 17.82
N ASN A 159 2.42 9.09 18.57
CA ASN A 159 2.75 8.06 19.56
C ASN A 159 3.32 6.82 18.88
N TRP A 160 2.69 6.38 17.78
CA TRP A 160 3.15 5.21 17.04
C TRP A 160 4.58 5.37 16.53
N VAL A 161 4.94 6.53 15.93
CA VAL A 161 6.31 6.80 15.48
C VAL A 161 7.29 6.87 16.66
N ALA A 162 6.88 7.43 17.81
CA ALA A 162 7.70 7.49 19.01
C ALA A 162 7.97 6.10 19.62
N ASP A 163 7.00 5.19 19.55
CA ASP A 163 7.11 3.83 20.08
C ASP A 163 7.82 2.87 19.11
N HIS A 164 7.81 3.17 17.81
CA HIS A 164 8.30 2.29 16.73
C HIS A 164 9.51 2.89 15.97
N THR A 165 10.37 3.63 16.66
CA THR A 165 11.47 4.39 16.04
C THR A 165 12.41 3.57 15.16
N SER A 166 12.60 2.28 15.44
CA SER A 166 13.50 1.38 14.69
C SER A 166 12.96 0.94 13.32
N ILE A 167 11.66 1.11 13.06
CA ILE A 167 11.01 0.64 11.83
C ILE A 167 10.50 1.76 10.93
N VAL A 168 10.60 3.02 11.37
CA VAL A 168 10.29 4.19 10.54
C VAL A 168 11.49 4.49 9.64
N MET A 169 11.25 4.48 8.34
CA MET A 169 12.29 4.51 7.31
C MET A 169 12.11 5.73 6.39
N ARG A 170 13.24 6.26 5.91
CA ARG A 170 13.31 7.09 4.70
C ARG A 170 13.96 6.31 3.56
N TRP A 171 13.74 6.77 2.33
CA TRP A 171 14.32 6.19 1.13
C TRP A 171 15.33 7.15 0.48
N ASP A 172 16.60 6.74 0.39
CA ASP A 172 17.69 7.48 -0.28
C ASP A 172 18.42 6.62 -1.32
N GLY A 173 17.66 5.77 -2.03
CA GLY A 173 18.19 4.70 -2.89
C GLY A 173 18.33 3.37 -2.15
N LYS A 174 18.18 3.39 -0.82
CA LYS A 174 17.99 2.23 0.05
C LYS A 174 17.12 2.64 1.25
N ALA A 175 16.63 1.65 1.99
CA ALA A 175 15.96 1.89 3.26
C ALA A 175 16.97 2.34 4.32
N VAL A 176 16.70 3.49 4.95
CA VAL A 176 17.49 4.03 6.05
C VAL A 176 16.55 4.34 7.20
N ASN A 177 16.87 3.82 8.39
CA ASN A 177 16.11 4.12 9.60
C ASN A 177 16.23 5.62 9.92
N ASP A 178 15.08 6.28 10.02
CA ASP A 178 14.97 7.69 10.34
C ASP A 178 13.58 7.98 10.95
N PRO A 179 13.44 7.92 12.29
CA PRO A 179 12.20 8.23 12.97
C PRO A 179 11.80 9.71 12.89
N ASP A 180 12.68 10.60 12.42
CA ASP A 180 12.40 12.03 12.22
C ASP A 180 11.96 12.35 10.77
N SER A 181 11.85 11.32 9.92
CA SER A 181 11.46 11.47 8.52
C SER A 181 10.00 11.93 8.34
N ALA A 182 9.09 11.53 9.23
CA ALA A 182 7.72 12.06 9.24
C ALA A 182 7.73 13.47 9.86
N LYS A 183 7.36 14.49 9.06
CA LYS A 183 7.44 15.90 9.45
C LYS A 183 6.10 16.62 9.36
N CYS A 184 5.84 17.47 10.34
CA CYS A 184 4.68 18.35 10.38
C CYS A 184 4.66 19.34 9.22
N ALA A 185 3.50 19.50 8.59
CA ALA A 185 3.28 20.50 7.56
C ALA A 185 3.52 21.91 8.12
N GLY A 186 4.18 22.76 7.33
CA GLY A 186 4.48 24.15 7.71
C GLY A 186 5.70 24.30 8.61
N THR A 187 5.77 23.62 9.75
CA THR A 187 6.88 23.76 10.72
C THR A 187 8.11 22.91 10.40
N ASN A 188 7.94 21.84 9.61
CA ASN A 188 8.97 20.83 9.33
C ASN A 188 9.57 20.15 10.59
N THR A 189 8.88 20.22 11.73
CA THR A 189 9.28 19.52 12.96
C THR A 189 8.92 18.03 12.87
N PRO A 190 9.67 17.12 13.51
CA PRO A 190 9.32 15.71 13.54
C PRO A 190 7.94 15.46 14.17
N VAL A 191 7.11 14.63 13.54
CA VAL A 191 5.77 14.29 14.05
C VAL A 191 5.84 13.66 15.44
N ARG A 192 6.84 12.79 15.70
CA ARG A 192 7.04 12.16 17.02
C ARG A 192 7.34 13.14 18.17
N ALA A 193 7.73 14.37 17.84
CA ALA A 193 8.07 15.41 18.81
C ALA A 193 6.90 16.35 19.13
N VAL A 194 5.74 16.16 18.48
CA VAL A 194 4.51 16.91 18.79
C VAL A 194 4.10 16.64 20.24
N THR A 195 3.66 17.70 20.93
CA THR A 195 3.28 17.72 22.35
C THR A 195 1.79 17.89 22.52
#